data_AF-A0A1H9XA11-F1
#
_entry.id   AF-A0A1H9XA11-F1
#
_cell.length_a   1.000
_cell.length_b   1.000
_cell.length_c   1.000
_cell.angle_alpha   90.00
_cell.angle_beta   90.00
_cell.angle_gamma   90.00
#
_symmetry.space_group_name_H-M   'P 1'
#
loop_
_entity.id
_entity.type
_entity.pdbx_description
1 polymer ?
#
loop_
_entity_poly.entity_id
_entity_poly.type
_entity_poly.pdbx_seq_one_letter_code
_entity_poly.pdbx_strand_id
1 'polypeptide(L)'
;MAVLWSFLSITGFILIHILSKYINFYHHIPRKKLLSAAGGLSIAYVFLHIVPYLHYYQTNLSEETAYGFYFEDRFVYIAALAGLAVFYGLERAAKQYKKENKRKIPVKEEIFWIHLISYGTYNGLIGYLIVGGENETMMDFFLFFLALSIHFVINDQHLRDTHKKDYDHYGRWILGFAVFSGWLLSLFIDVSQYVVALLFSFMAGALILNILKEELPEERESHFGAFSAGALLYTLVLLVSL
;
A
#
# COMPACT_ATOMS: atom_id res chain seq x y z
N MET A 1 18.31 -14.68 -8.36
CA MET A 1 17.23 -14.23 -9.26
C MET A 1 16.23 -13.32 -8.53
N ALA A 2 15.75 -13.67 -7.33
CA ALA A 2 14.87 -12.81 -6.52
C ALA A 2 15.41 -11.38 -6.30
N VAL A 3 16.70 -11.21 -5.97
CA VAL A 3 17.32 -9.88 -5.83
C VAL A 3 17.22 -9.04 -7.12
N LEU A 4 17.36 -9.65 -8.30
CA LEU A 4 17.24 -8.94 -9.57
C LEU A 4 15.79 -8.47 -9.81
N TRP A 5 14.81 -9.35 -9.58
CA TRP A 5 13.39 -9.01 -9.77
C TRP A 5 12.93 -7.96 -8.76
N SER A 6 13.31 -8.10 -7.49
CA SER A 6 13.05 -7.08 -6.48
C SER A 6 13.66 -5.73 -6.84
N PHE A 7 14.91 -5.70 -7.33
CA PHE A 7 15.56 -4.47 -7.76
C PHE A 7 14.83 -3.78 -8.92
N LEU A 8 14.36 -4.57 -9.90
CA LEU A 8 13.57 -4.04 -11.01
C LEU A 8 12.24 -3.45 -10.53
N SER A 9 11.52 -4.15 -9.65
CA SER A 9 10.27 -3.66 -9.06
C SER A 9 10.47 -2.38 -8.25
N ILE A 10 11.51 -2.32 -7.43
CA ILE A 10 11.85 -1.14 -6.62
C ILE A 10 12.23 0.05 -7.50
N THR A 11 13.01 -0.19 -8.56
CA THR A 11 13.32 0.84 -9.55
C THR A 11 12.04 1.37 -10.20
N GLY A 12 11.11 0.48 -10.56
CA GLY A 12 9.80 0.86 -11.08
C GLY A 12 8.98 1.70 -10.09
N PHE A 13 8.95 1.33 -8.82
CA PHE A 13 8.25 2.09 -7.78
C PHE A 13 8.85 3.49 -7.56
N ILE A 14 10.18 3.61 -7.54
CA ILE A 14 10.86 4.90 -7.45
C ILE A 14 10.49 5.78 -8.66
N LEU A 15 10.48 5.19 -9.87
CA LEU A 15 10.08 5.91 -11.08
C LEU A 15 8.62 6.36 -11.01
N ILE A 16 7.71 5.52 -10.50
CA ILE A 16 6.31 5.89 -10.28
C ILE A 16 6.22 7.13 -9.39
N HIS A 17 6.89 7.15 -8.24
CA HIS A 17 6.88 8.31 -7.35
C HIS A 17 7.42 9.57 -8.03
N ILE A 18 8.56 9.48 -8.72
CA ILE A 18 9.18 10.61 -9.40
C ILE A 18 8.30 11.15 -10.55
N LEU A 19 7.70 10.23 -11.32
CA LEU A 19 6.93 10.53 -12.53
C LEU A 19 5.45 10.81 -12.27
N SER A 20 4.94 10.50 -11.07
CA SER A 20 3.54 10.70 -10.66
C SER A 20 3.01 12.10 -11.01
N LYS A 21 3.84 13.14 -10.86
CA LYS A 21 3.46 14.54 -11.19
C LYS A 21 3.12 14.77 -12.68
N TYR A 22 3.60 13.91 -13.57
CA TYR A 22 3.35 13.95 -15.01
C TYR A 22 2.18 13.05 -15.43
N ILE A 23 1.77 12.13 -14.55
CA ILE A 23 0.60 11.28 -14.78
C ILE A 23 -0.64 12.17 -14.66
N ASN A 24 -1.10 12.66 -15.80
CA ASN A 24 -2.36 13.38 -15.93
C ASN A 24 -3.34 12.43 -16.62
N PHE A 25 -4.34 11.94 -15.90
CA PHE A 25 -5.40 11.05 -16.41
C PHE A 25 -6.32 11.69 -17.48
N TYR A 26 -5.90 12.80 -18.10
CA TYR A 26 -6.77 13.78 -18.75
C TYR A 26 -6.98 13.59 -20.26
N HIS A 27 -6.27 12.70 -20.95
CA HIS A 27 -6.21 12.80 -22.42
C HIS A 27 -7.10 11.82 -23.22
N HIS A 28 -7.49 10.64 -22.72
CA HIS A 28 -8.21 9.67 -23.56
C HIS A 28 -9.31 8.83 -22.88
N ILE A 29 -9.24 8.60 -21.56
CA ILE A 29 -10.23 7.78 -20.83
C ILE A 29 -10.85 8.61 -19.70
N PRO A 30 -12.17 8.55 -19.47
CA PRO A 30 -12.79 9.27 -18.36
C PRO A 30 -12.16 8.88 -17.02
N ARG A 31 -11.71 9.87 -16.24
CA ARG A 31 -11.12 9.69 -14.89
C ARG A 31 -11.93 8.71 -14.04
N LYS A 32 -13.26 8.83 -14.07
CA LYS A 32 -14.21 7.95 -13.35
C LYS A 32 -14.03 6.46 -13.69
N LYS A 33 -13.85 6.12 -14.96
CA LYS A 33 -13.66 4.72 -15.40
C LYS A 33 -12.30 4.18 -14.96
N LEU A 34 -11.25 5.00 -15.07
CA LEU A 34 -9.90 4.64 -14.65
C LEU A 34 -9.82 4.39 -13.15
N LEU A 35 -10.35 5.33 -12.35
CA LEU A 35 -10.41 5.18 -10.89
C LEU A 35 -11.23 3.95 -10.48
N SER A 36 -12.36 3.71 -11.14
CA SER A 36 -13.17 2.52 -10.86
C SER A 36 -12.43 1.22 -11.18
N ALA A 37 -11.76 1.15 -12.34
CA ALA A 37 -10.97 -0.03 -12.71
C ALA A 37 -9.80 -0.27 -11.76
N ALA A 38 -9.09 0.79 -11.37
CA ALA A 38 -8.01 0.71 -10.40
C ALA A 38 -8.51 0.24 -9.03
N GLY A 39 -9.62 0.80 -8.53
CA GLY A 39 -10.26 0.34 -7.30
C GLY A 39 -10.70 -1.12 -7.37
N GLY A 40 -11.21 -1.58 -8.51
CA GLY A 40 -11.55 -3.00 -8.73
C GLY A 40 -10.33 -3.92 -8.66
N LEU A 41 -9.22 -3.51 -9.28
CA LEU A 41 -7.95 -4.23 -9.22
C LEU A 41 -7.40 -4.29 -7.78
N SER A 42 -7.41 -3.18 -7.05
CA SER A 42 -6.98 -3.12 -5.65
C SER A 42 -7.86 -3.98 -4.73
N ILE A 43 -9.18 -3.99 -4.92
CA ILE A 43 -10.08 -4.87 -4.15
C ILE A 43 -9.80 -6.34 -4.45
N ALA A 44 -9.59 -6.71 -5.72
CA ALA A 44 -9.22 -8.07 -6.07
C ALA A 44 -7.87 -8.47 -5.43
N TYR A 45 -6.89 -7.56 -5.39
CA TYR A 45 -5.63 -7.76 -4.68
C TYR A 45 -5.83 -8.02 -3.18
N VAL A 46 -6.72 -7.28 -2.51
CA VAL A 46 -7.04 -7.52 -1.09
C VAL A 46 -7.54 -8.94 -0.87
N PHE A 47 -8.55 -9.37 -1.63
CA PHE A 47 -9.21 -10.65 -1.38
C PHE A 47 -8.41 -11.85 -1.88
N LEU A 48 -7.67 -11.70 -2.98
CA LEU A 48 -6.98 -12.82 -3.61
C LEU A 48 -5.50 -12.91 -3.26
N HIS A 49 -4.94 -11.88 -2.62
CA HIS A 49 -3.55 -11.88 -2.17
C HIS A 49 -3.44 -11.55 -0.69
N ILE A 50 -3.84 -10.35 -0.25
CA ILE A 50 -3.62 -9.93 1.15
C ILE A 50 -4.28 -10.88 2.16
N VAL A 51 -5.59 -11.14 2.02
CA VAL A 51 -6.35 -11.95 2.98
C VAL A 51 -5.83 -13.40 3.05
N PRO A 52 -5.59 -14.09 1.91
CA PRO A 52 -4.94 -15.40 1.92
C PRO A 52 -3.55 -15.38 2.59
N TYR A 53 -2.73 -14.36 2.34
CA TYR A 53 -1.41 -14.26 2.96
C TYR A 53 -1.48 -14.01 4.47
N LEU A 54 -2.46 -13.23 4.96
CA LEU A 54 -2.72 -13.11 6.39
C LEU A 54 -3.04 -14.48 7.01
N HIS A 55 -3.84 -15.29 6.32
CA HIS A 55 -4.13 -16.65 6.78
C HIS A 55 -2.87 -17.54 6.76
N TYR A 56 -2.08 -17.48 5.69
CA TYR A 56 -0.81 -18.20 5.58
C TYR A 56 0.14 -17.87 6.75
N TYR A 57 0.36 -16.59 7.07
CA TYR A 57 1.19 -16.23 8.22
C TYR A 57 0.58 -16.73 9.53
N GLN A 58 -0.75 -16.67 9.69
CA GLN A 58 -1.41 -17.14 10.90
C GLN A 58 -1.23 -18.65 11.12
N THR A 59 -1.30 -19.47 10.06
CA THR A 59 -1.16 -20.92 10.15
C THR A 59 0.30 -21.33 10.35
N ASN A 60 1.24 -20.77 9.59
CA ASN A 60 2.65 -21.17 9.69
C ASN A 60 3.30 -20.73 11.01
N LEU A 61 2.91 -19.59 11.56
CA LEU A 61 3.39 -19.18 12.89
C LEU A 61 2.85 -20.09 14.01
N SER A 62 1.59 -20.55 13.89
CA SER A 62 0.99 -21.43 14.92
C SER A 62 1.67 -22.80 15.01
N GLU A 63 2.33 -23.25 13.94
CA GLU A 63 3.08 -24.51 13.93
C GLU A 63 4.48 -24.37 14.55
N GLU A 64 5.12 -23.20 14.45
CA GLU A 64 6.46 -22.96 15.02
C GLU A 64 6.46 -22.63 16.52
N THR A 65 5.39 -21.99 17.02
CA THR A 65 5.26 -21.64 18.45
C THR A 65 4.40 -22.64 19.21
N ALA A 66 5.00 -23.77 19.61
CA ALA A 66 4.36 -24.73 20.52
C ALA A 66 4.30 -24.26 22.00
N TYR A 67 4.43 -22.96 22.28
CA TYR A 67 4.60 -22.41 23.64
C TYR A 67 3.48 -21.42 24.05
N GLY A 68 2.26 -21.93 24.17
CA GLY A 68 1.40 -21.66 25.34
C GLY A 68 0.73 -20.28 25.51
N PHE A 69 0.73 -19.39 24.51
CA PHE A 69 0.00 -18.12 24.63
C PHE A 69 -1.35 -18.16 23.87
N TYR A 70 -2.45 -17.99 24.59
CA TYR A 70 -3.83 -17.89 24.05
C TYR A 70 -4.06 -16.78 23.00
N PHE A 71 -3.08 -15.91 22.74
CA PHE A 71 -3.13 -14.86 21.72
C PHE A 71 -2.55 -15.31 20.36
N GLU A 72 -1.94 -16.49 20.27
CA GLU A 72 -1.32 -16.99 19.03
C GLU A 72 -2.32 -17.13 17.89
N ASP A 73 -3.50 -17.72 18.14
CA ASP A 73 -4.48 -18.08 17.09
C ASP A 73 -5.05 -16.90 16.28
N ARG A 74 -4.81 -15.65 16.74
CA ARG A 74 -5.31 -14.44 16.06
C ARG A 74 -4.28 -13.32 15.98
N PHE A 75 -3.02 -13.59 16.28
CA PHE A 75 -1.97 -12.58 16.33
C PHE A 75 -1.90 -11.74 15.04
N VAL A 76 -1.92 -12.41 13.89
CA VAL A 76 -1.86 -11.77 12.57
C VAL A 76 -3.08 -10.87 12.34
N TYR A 77 -4.28 -11.33 12.68
CA TYR A 77 -5.50 -10.53 12.52
C TYR A 77 -5.56 -9.35 13.49
N ILE A 78 -5.04 -9.51 14.71
CA ILE A 78 -4.92 -8.41 15.69
C ILE A 78 -3.92 -7.35 15.19
N ALA A 79 -2.78 -7.78 14.64
CA ALA A 79 -1.81 -6.87 14.04
C ALA A 79 -2.40 -6.11 12.84
N ALA A 80 -3.17 -6.77 11.98
CA ALA A 80 -3.89 -6.11 10.90
C ALA A 80 -4.95 -5.12 11.41
N LEU A 81 -5.73 -5.50 12.43
CA LEU A 81 -6.66 -4.58 13.07
C LEU A 81 -5.94 -3.35 13.67
N ALA A 82 -4.78 -3.56 14.30
CA ALA A 82 -3.97 -2.48 14.85
C ALA A 82 -3.48 -1.53 13.74
N GLY A 83 -2.97 -2.06 12.63
CA GLY A 83 -2.56 -1.26 11.48
C GLY A 83 -3.71 -0.42 10.92
N LEU A 84 -4.87 -1.03 10.72
CA LEU A 84 -6.08 -0.34 10.31
C LEU A 84 -6.47 0.77 11.30
N ALA A 85 -6.52 0.47 12.60
CA ALA A 85 -6.94 1.41 13.63
C ALA A 85 -5.98 2.60 13.77
N VAL A 86 -4.67 2.36 13.68
CA VAL A 86 -3.64 3.40 13.73
C VAL A 86 -3.80 4.35 12.54
N PHE A 87 -3.89 3.83 11.31
CA PHE A 87 -4.04 4.69 10.12
C PHE A 87 -5.37 5.41 10.10
N TYR A 88 -6.45 4.78 10.56
CA TYR A 88 -7.74 5.45 10.75
C TYR A 88 -7.64 6.60 11.76
N GLY A 89 -6.96 6.37 12.88
CA GLY A 89 -6.73 7.37 13.92
C GLY A 89 -5.91 8.56 13.43
N LEU A 90 -4.80 8.31 12.72
CA LEU A 90 -3.96 9.33 12.12
C LEU A 90 -4.74 10.21 11.14
N GLU A 91 -5.52 9.59 10.27
CA GLU A 91 -6.33 10.30 9.28
C GLU A 91 -7.45 11.12 9.94
N ARG A 92 -8.08 10.58 10.98
CA ARG A 92 -9.07 11.33 11.77
C ARG A 92 -8.43 12.52 12.49
N ALA A 93 -7.26 12.32 13.11
CA ALA A 93 -6.53 13.37 13.80
C ALA A 93 -6.12 14.49 12.84
N ALA A 94 -5.60 14.16 11.66
CA ALA A 94 -5.27 15.13 10.61
C ALA A 94 -6.49 15.96 10.17
N LYS A 95 -7.66 15.32 9.93
CA LYS A 95 -8.90 16.02 9.59
C LYS A 95 -9.41 16.91 10.71
N GLN A 96 -9.34 16.46 11.96
CA GLN A 96 -9.77 17.23 13.12
C GLN A 96 -8.87 18.46 13.33
N TYR A 97 -7.55 18.27 13.26
CA TYR A 97 -6.57 19.34 13.37
C TYR A 97 -6.79 20.44 12.32
N LYS A 98 -7.08 20.04 11.08
CA LYS A 98 -7.47 20.95 9.98
C LYS A 98 -8.72 21.75 10.29
N LYS A 99 -9.73 21.14 10.92
CA LYS A 99 -11.02 21.76 11.24
C LYS A 99 -10.89 22.77 12.37
N GLU A 100 -10.14 22.44 13.42
CA GLU A 100 -9.95 23.30 14.59
C GLU A 100 -9.07 24.52 14.28
N ASN A 101 -8.06 24.33 13.42
CA ASN A 101 -7.07 25.38 13.15
C ASN A 101 -7.26 26.08 11.79
N LYS A 102 -8.48 26.08 11.22
CA LYS A 102 -8.80 26.68 9.90
C LYS A 102 -8.26 28.10 9.65
N ARG A 103 -7.99 28.88 10.70
CA ARG A 103 -7.50 30.27 10.63
C ARG A 103 -6.00 30.44 10.84
N LYS A 104 -5.25 29.38 11.17
CA LYS A 104 -3.79 29.45 11.37
C LYS A 104 -3.07 28.95 10.11
N ILE A 105 -2.21 29.79 9.55
CA ILE A 105 -1.17 29.39 8.59
C ILE A 105 0.06 29.08 9.46
N PRO A 106 0.19 27.81 9.91
CA PRO A 106 0.96 26.80 9.17
C PRO A 106 0.30 25.39 9.10
N VAL A 107 -1.00 25.28 9.40
CA VAL A 107 -1.71 23.99 9.59
C VAL A 107 -1.64 23.04 8.39
N LYS A 108 -1.51 23.58 7.17
CA LYS A 108 -1.37 22.76 5.96
C LYS A 108 -0.03 22.03 5.87
N GLU A 109 1.05 22.60 6.42
CA GLU A 109 2.38 22.00 6.38
C GLU A 109 2.49 20.84 7.38
N GLU A 110 1.93 21.00 8.59
CA GLU A 110 1.99 19.95 9.62
C GLU A 110 1.19 18.70 9.22
N ILE A 111 0.00 18.88 8.62
CA ILE A 111 -0.80 17.76 8.12
C ILE A 111 -0.06 17.03 6.99
N PHE A 112 0.60 17.78 6.09
CA PHE A 112 1.39 17.20 5.03
C PHE A 112 2.48 16.27 5.58
N TRP A 113 3.21 16.69 6.62
CA TRP A 113 4.25 15.86 7.23
C TRP A 113 3.69 14.61 7.91
N ILE A 114 2.53 14.70 8.57
CA ILE A 114 1.86 13.52 9.15
C ILE A 114 1.53 12.51 8.05
N HIS A 115 0.92 12.95 6.95
CA HIS A 115 0.63 12.08 5.80
C HIS A 115 1.90 11.53 5.16
N LEU A 116 2.90 12.37 4.93
CA LEU A 116 4.15 11.98 4.29
C LEU A 116 4.94 10.95 5.10
N ILE A 117 5.01 11.11 6.43
CA ILE A 117 5.69 10.15 7.31
C ILE A 117 4.91 8.83 7.36
N SER A 118 3.57 8.89 7.40
CA SER A 118 2.72 7.68 7.42
C SER A 118 2.87 6.90 6.12
N TYR A 119 2.74 7.56 4.97
CA TYR A 119 2.95 6.95 3.66
C TYR A 119 4.40 6.53 3.44
N GLY A 120 5.38 7.29 3.93
CA GLY A 120 6.79 6.94 3.87
C GLY A 120 7.10 5.66 4.65
N THR A 121 6.58 5.54 5.88
CA THR A 121 6.73 4.32 6.69
C THR A 121 6.10 3.13 5.98
N TYR A 122 4.88 3.30 5.48
CA TYR A 122 4.17 2.30 4.70
C TYR A 122 4.95 1.85 3.45
N ASN A 123 5.49 2.80 2.69
CA ASN A 123 6.31 2.55 1.51
C ASN A 123 7.64 1.86 1.84
N GLY A 124 8.26 2.21 2.97
CA GLY A 124 9.43 1.51 3.48
C GLY A 124 9.13 0.05 3.83
N LEU A 125 7.98 -0.22 4.45
CA LEU A 125 7.55 -1.60 4.73
C LEU A 125 7.35 -2.41 3.44
N ILE A 126 6.72 -1.82 2.41
CA ILE A 126 6.62 -2.46 1.09
C ILE A 126 8.01 -2.76 0.53
N GLY A 127 8.91 -1.79 0.61
CA GLY A 127 10.28 -1.97 0.15
C GLY A 127 10.97 -3.13 0.84
N TYR A 128 10.78 -3.27 2.15
CA TYR A 128 11.36 -4.35 2.93
C TYR A 128 10.73 -5.72 2.58
N LEU A 129 9.41 -5.78 2.52
CA LEU A 129 8.64 -7.01 2.34
C LEU A 129 8.68 -7.56 0.91
N ILE A 130 9.19 -6.82 -0.07
CA ILE A 130 9.33 -7.35 -1.43
C ILE A 130 10.34 -8.50 -1.50
N VAL A 131 11.43 -8.43 -0.71
CA VAL A 131 12.45 -9.48 -0.59
C VAL A 131 12.22 -10.31 0.66
N GLY A 132 11.89 -9.65 1.78
CA GLY A 132 11.69 -10.32 3.07
C GLY A 132 10.36 -11.04 3.21
N GLY A 133 9.47 -10.96 2.20
CA GLY A 133 8.23 -11.73 2.12
C GLY A 133 8.36 -12.94 1.20
N GLU A 134 7.23 -13.56 0.91
CA GLU A 134 7.13 -14.85 0.21
C GLU A 134 7.18 -14.75 -1.34
N ASN A 135 7.83 -13.71 -1.89
CA ASN A 135 7.94 -13.58 -3.36
C ASN A 135 9.11 -14.43 -3.88
N GLU A 136 8.81 -15.60 -4.45
CA GLU A 136 9.84 -16.51 -4.95
C GLU A 136 9.99 -16.46 -6.48
N THR A 137 8.88 -16.32 -7.19
CA THR A 137 8.84 -16.41 -8.65
C THR A 137 8.78 -15.05 -9.32
N MET A 138 9.20 -14.97 -10.60
CA MET A 138 9.07 -13.75 -11.40
C MET A 138 7.63 -13.21 -11.41
N MET A 139 6.65 -14.11 -11.39
CA MET A 139 5.24 -13.76 -11.42
C MET A 139 4.77 -13.14 -10.10
N ASP A 140 5.25 -13.63 -8.96
CA ASP A 140 4.96 -13.03 -7.65
C ASP A 140 5.44 -11.58 -7.60
N PHE A 141 6.70 -11.34 -8.00
CA PHE A 141 7.26 -10.00 -8.10
C PHE A 141 6.46 -9.11 -9.06
N PHE A 142 6.01 -9.64 -10.20
CA PHE A 142 5.23 -8.90 -11.18
C PHE A 142 3.84 -8.53 -10.67
N LEU A 143 3.13 -9.47 -10.04
CA LEU A 143 1.81 -9.23 -9.45
C LEU A 143 1.88 -8.23 -8.29
N PHE A 144 2.87 -8.40 -7.41
CA PHE A 144 3.14 -7.47 -6.33
C PHE A 144 3.45 -6.06 -6.86
N PHE A 145 4.32 -5.98 -7.88
CA PHE A 145 4.64 -4.73 -8.56
C PHE A 145 3.41 -4.09 -9.19
N LEU A 146 2.60 -4.85 -9.94
CA LEU A 146 1.43 -4.34 -10.64
C LEU A 146 0.41 -3.75 -9.67
N ALA A 147 0.06 -4.50 -8.62
CA ALA A 147 -0.92 -4.07 -7.63
C ALA A 147 -0.46 -2.82 -6.87
N LEU A 148 0.77 -2.84 -6.35
CA LEU A 148 1.28 -1.72 -5.56
C LEU A 148 1.68 -0.50 -6.40
N SER A 149 1.97 -0.69 -7.70
CA SER A 149 2.15 0.44 -8.62
C SER A 149 0.88 1.27 -8.73
N ILE A 150 -0.27 0.61 -8.84
CA ILE A 150 -1.57 1.28 -8.90
C ILE A 150 -1.84 2.00 -7.57
N HIS A 151 -1.60 1.33 -6.45
CA HIS A 151 -1.71 1.91 -5.12
C HIS A 151 -0.85 3.18 -4.97
N PHE A 152 0.42 3.13 -5.37
CA PHE A 152 1.34 4.27 -5.33
C PHE A 152 0.88 5.42 -6.21
N VAL A 153 0.45 5.15 -7.45
CA VAL A 153 -0.09 6.20 -8.33
C VAL A 153 -1.29 6.89 -7.69
N ILE A 154 -2.22 6.15 -7.10
CA ILE A 154 -3.43 6.76 -6.49
C ILE A 154 -3.05 7.57 -5.25
N ASN A 155 -2.21 7.03 -4.36
CA ASN A 155 -1.77 7.71 -3.15
C ASN A 155 -1.01 9.00 -3.46
N ASP A 156 -0.10 8.94 -4.44
CA ASP A 156 0.67 10.10 -4.88
C ASP A 156 -0.23 11.20 -5.41
N GLN A 157 -1.27 10.84 -6.19
CA GLN A 157 -2.25 11.80 -6.69
C GLN A 157 -3.10 12.37 -5.56
N HIS A 158 -3.51 11.56 -4.58
CA HIS A 158 -4.24 12.02 -3.40
C HIS A 158 -3.42 13.03 -2.56
N LEU A 159 -2.15 12.72 -2.31
CA LEU A 159 -1.23 13.59 -1.57
C LEU A 159 -0.97 14.89 -2.34
N ARG A 160 -0.83 14.81 -3.66
CA ARG A 160 -0.65 15.96 -4.55
C ARG A 160 -1.90 16.82 -4.68
N ASP A 161 -3.09 16.24 -4.73
CA ASP A 161 -4.36 16.96 -4.79
C ASP A 161 -4.56 17.84 -3.53
N THR A 162 -4.06 17.38 -2.38
CA THR A 162 -4.14 18.12 -1.12
C THR A 162 -2.95 19.08 -0.88
N HIS A 163 -1.74 18.69 -1.30
CA HIS A 163 -0.48 19.37 -0.96
C HIS A 163 0.46 19.58 -2.18
N LYS A 164 -0.08 20.03 -3.31
CA LYS A 164 0.60 20.09 -4.62
C LYS A 164 2.07 20.57 -4.60
N LYS A 165 2.35 21.72 -4.00
CA LYS A 165 3.71 22.30 -4.00
C LYS A 165 4.68 21.47 -3.16
N ASP A 166 4.27 21.08 -1.96
CA ASP A 166 5.10 20.34 -1.00
C ASP A 166 5.35 18.91 -1.49
N TYR A 167 4.35 18.30 -2.14
CA TYR A 167 4.48 17.02 -2.81
C TYR A 167 5.48 17.05 -3.97
N ASP A 168 5.33 18.03 -4.88
CA ASP A 168 6.20 18.16 -6.06
C ASP A 168 7.66 18.48 -5.67
N HIS A 169 7.88 19.15 -4.53
CA HIS A 169 9.22 19.51 -4.05
C HIS A 169 9.87 18.45 -3.15
N TYR A 170 9.14 17.91 -2.16
CA TYR A 170 9.66 16.97 -1.16
C TYR A 170 9.04 15.58 -1.28
N GLY A 171 7.71 15.50 -1.37
CA GLY A 171 6.95 14.26 -1.18
C GLY A 171 7.43 13.11 -2.06
N ARG A 172 7.48 13.31 -3.37
CA ARG A 172 7.91 12.27 -4.33
C ARG A 172 9.30 11.70 -4.08
N TRP A 173 10.23 12.53 -3.62
CA TRP A 173 11.61 12.10 -3.37
C TRP A 173 11.70 11.31 -2.07
N ILE A 174 11.00 11.78 -1.04
CA ILE A 174 10.95 11.10 0.26
C ILE A 174 10.26 9.74 0.13
N LEU A 175 9.13 9.66 -0.60
CA LEU A 175 8.44 8.40 -0.83
C LEU A 175 9.27 7.41 -1.64
N GLY A 176 9.90 7.86 -2.73
CA GLY A 176 10.82 7.02 -3.51
C GLY A 176 12.02 6.54 -2.69
N PHE A 177 12.62 7.42 -1.88
CA PHE A 177 13.70 7.05 -0.98
C PHE A 177 13.25 6.07 0.10
N ALA A 178 12.03 6.23 0.63
CA ALA A 178 11.49 5.32 1.63
C ALA A 178 11.38 3.89 1.09
N VAL A 179 10.78 3.69 -0.09
CA VAL A 179 10.72 2.39 -0.77
C VAL A 179 12.12 1.80 -0.97
N PHE A 180 13.05 2.61 -1.50
CA PHE A 180 14.43 2.17 -1.72
C PHE A 180 15.12 1.75 -0.42
N SER A 181 14.97 2.54 0.64
CA SER A 181 15.60 2.27 1.94
C SER A 181 15.08 0.98 2.57
N GLY A 182 13.76 0.71 2.46
CA GLY A 182 13.17 -0.54 2.92
C GLY A 182 13.77 -1.74 2.21
N TRP A 183 13.86 -1.68 0.88
CA TRP A 183 14.51 -2.73 0.09
C TRP A 183 15.98 -2.90 0.44
N LEU A 184 16.71 -1.80 0.60
CA LEU A 184 18.11 -1.87 0.98
C LEU A 184 18.28 -2.56 2.35
N LEU A 185 17.44 -2.22 3.33
CA LEU A 185 17.45 -2.86 4.64
C LEU A 185 17.14 -4.36 4.55
N SER A 186 16.24 -4.78 3.66
CA SER A 186 15.93 -6.22 3.47
C SER A 186 17.12 -7.04 2.97
N LEU A 187 18.15 -6.42 2.39
CA LEU A 187 19.35 -7.13 1.94
C LEU A 187 20.38 -7.34 3.05
N PHE A 188 20.28 -6.60 4.15
CA PHE A 188 21.28 -6.61 5.22
C PHE A 188 20.72 -7.04 6.58
N ILE A 189 19.40 -6.99 6.75
CA ILE A 189 18.73 -7.25 8.02
C ILE A 189 17.71 -8.37 7.82
N ASP A 190 18.12 -9.57 8.18
CA ASP A 190 17.23 -10.72 8.31
C ASP A 190 16.50 -10.62 9.66
N VAL A 191 15.18 -10.43 9.62
CA VAL A 191 14.32 -10.48 10.80
C VAL A 191 13.63 -11.84 10.89
N SER A 192 13.17 -12.23 12.08
CA SER A 192 12.45 -13.49 12.24
C SER A 192 11.13 -13.48 11.46
N GLN A 193 10.63 -14.67 11.08
CA GLN A 193 9.33 -14.81 10.40
C GLN A 193 8.19 -14.18 11.22
N TYR A 194 8.24 -14.23 12.55
CA TYR A 194 7.30 -13.52 13.44
C TYR A 194 7.28 -12.00 13.18
N VAL A 195 8.45 -11.39 12.99
CA VAL A 195 8.55 -9.94 12.72
C VAL A 195 8.06 -9.63 11.32
N VAL A 196 8.40 -10.45 10.31
CA VAL A 196 7.87 -10.29 8.94
C VAL A 196 6.34 -10.35 8.95
N ALA A 197 5.77 -11.36 9.59
CA ALA A 197 4.33 -11.53 9.71
C ALA A 197 3.67 -10.36 10.44
N LEU A 198 4.27 -9.86 11.53
CA LEU A 198 3.77 -8.68 12.25
C LEU A 198 3.76 -7.44 11.35
N LEU A 199 4.86 -7.16 10.66
CA LEU A 199 5.01 -6.01 9.76
C LEU A 199 4.04 -6.11 8.56
N PHE A 200 3.98 -7.28 7.93
CA PHE A 200 3.04 -7.55 6.83
C PHE A 200 1.60 -7.37 7.29
N SER A 201 1.23 -7.93 8.44
CA SER A 201 -0.13 -7.87 8.95
C SER A 201 -0.55 -6.45 9.26
N PHE A 202 0.31 -5.70 9.96
CA PHE A 202 0.09 -4.29 10.24
C PHE A 202 -0.06 -3.47 8.94
N MET A 203 0.84 -3.67 7.97
CA MET A 203 0.78 -3.02 6.65
C MET A 203 -0.51 -3.39 5.89
N ALA A 204 -0.91 -4.66 5.90
CA ALA A 204 -2.11 -5.16 5.25
C ALA A 204 -3.37 -4.47 5.79
N GLY A 205 -3.47 -4.30 7.11
CA GLY A 205 -4.58 -3.57 7.72
C GLY A 205 -4.65 -2.11 7.29
N ALA A 206 -3.52 -1.42 7.27
CA ALA A 206 -3.41 -0.05 6.77
C ALA A 206 -3.79 0.05 5.28
N LEU A 207 -3.30 -0.89 4.46
CA LEU A 207 -3.59 -0.98 3.03
C LEU A 207 -5.07 -1.21 2.77
N ILE A 208 -5.71 -2.15 3.48
CA ILE A 208 -7.14 -2.42 3.35
C ILE A 208 -7.97 -1.16 3.65
N LEU A 209 -7.63 -0.41 4.71
CA LEU A 209 -8.30 0.86 5.00
C LEU A 209 -8.15 1.84 3.84
N ASN A 210 -6.94 2.02 3.33
CA ASN A 210 -6.66 2.97 2.25
C ASN A 210 -7.43 2.59 0.97
N ILE A 211 -7.42 1.31 0.60
CA ILE A 211 -8.15 0.82 -0.57
C ILE A 211 -9.65 1.09 -0.43
N LEU A 212 -10.25 0.68 0.70
CA LEU A 212 -11.69 0.81 0.92
C LEU A 212 -12.16 2.26 1.01
N LYS A 213 -11.29 3.16 1.47
CA LYS A 213 -11.66 4.54 1.78
C LYS A 213 -11.25 5.55 0.70
N GLU A 214 -10.06 5.38 0.13
CA GLU A 214 -9.42 6.39 -0.73
C GLU A 214 -9.28 5.93 -2.19
N GLU A 215 -9.27 4.62 -2.48
CA GLU A 215 -9.15 4.10 -3.85
C GLU A 215 -10.48 3.74 -4.49
N LEU A 216 -11.49 3.39 -3.67
CA LEU A 216 -12.85 3.21 -4.17
C LEU A 216 -13.47 4.58 -4.48
N PRO A 217 -13.90 4.83 -5.73
CA PRO A 217 -14.54 6.08 -6.07
C PRO A 217 -15.87 6.23 -5.31
N GLU A 218 -16.17 7.45 -4.87
CA GLU A 218 -17.47 7.78 -4.28
C GLU A 218 -18.62 7.39 -5.24
N GLU A 219 -19.81 7.08 -4.71
CA GLU A 219 -20.94 6.56 -5.50
C GLU A 219 -21.26 7.39 -6.76
N ARG A 220 -21.06 8.71 -6.71
CA ARG A 220 -21.33 9.64 -7.83
C ARG A 220 -20.26 9.62 -8.93
N GLU A 221 -19.10 9.04 -8.64
CA GLU A 221 -17.95 8.91 -9.53
C GLU A 221 -17.67 7.45 -9.93
N SER A 222 -18.42 6.50 -9.37
CA SER A 222 -18.24 5.08 -9.61
C SER A 222 -18.84 4.62 -10.95
N HIS A 223 -18.12 3.74 -11.63
CA HIS A 223 -18.56 3.05 -12.84
C HIS A 223 -18.39 1.55 -12.65
N PHE A 224 -19.47 0.87 -12.28
CA PHE A 224 -19.46 -0.56 -11.92
C PHE A 224 -18.82 -1.45 -13.00
N GLY A 225 -19.13 -1.23 -14.28
CA GLY A 225 -18.54 -2.05 -15.36
C GLY A 225 -17.01 -1.94 -15.47
N ALA A 226 -16.43 -0.79 -15.08
CA ALA A 226 -14.99 -0.60 -15.11
C ALA A 226 -14.35 -1.21 -13.86
N PHE A 227 -15.01 -1.07 -12.70
CA PHE A 227 -14.65 -1.77 -11.47
C PHE A 227 -14.61 -3.29 -11.68
N SER A 228 -15.69 -3.88 -12.19
CA SER A 228 -15.77 -5.32 -12.44
C SER A 228 -14.70 -5.78 -13.44
N ALA A 229 -14.42 -4.99 -14.48
CA ALA A 229 -13.35 -5.29 -15.42
C ALA A 229 -11.96 -5.30 -14.76
N GLY A 230 -11.67 -4.33 -13.89
CA GLY A 230 -10.42 -4.28 -13.12
C GLY A 230 -10.26 -5.45 -12.16
N ALA A 231 -11.33 -5.80 -11.44
CA ALA A 231 -11.34 -6.95 -10.54
C ALA A 231 -11.14 -8.28 -11.29
N LEU A 232 -11.86 -8.46 -12.41
CA LEU A 232 -11.72 -9.62 -13.28
C LEU A 232 -10.32 -9.73 -13.89
N LEU A 233 -9.73 -8.61 -14.32
CA LEU A 233 -8.38 -8.60 -14.87
C LEU A 233 -7.37 -9.15 -13.86
N TYR A 234 -7.36 -8.62 -12.63
CA TYR A 234 -6.45 -9.11 -11.59
C TYR A 234 -6.68 -10.60 -11.30
N THR A 235 -7.95 -11.00 -11.21
CA THR A 235 -8.34 -12.39 -10.95
C THR A 235 -7.82 -13.32 -12.05
N LEU A 236 -8.00 -12.95 -13.33
CA LEU A 236 -7.52 -13.75 -14.46
C LEU A 236 -6.00 -13.84 -14.52
N VAL A 237 -5.29 -12.75 -14.25
CA VAL A 237 -3.82 -12.77 -14.21
C VAL A 237 -3.35 -13.71 -13.09
N LEU A 238 -3.96 -13.63 -11.91
CA LEU A 238 -3.64 -14.53 -10.79
C LEU A 238 -3.95 -16.00 -11.12
N LEU A 239 -5.13 -16.28 -11.70
CA LEU A 239 -5.51 -17.67 -12.03
C LEU A 239 -4.62 -18.31 -13.10
N VAL A 240 -4.05 -17.51 -14.01
CA VAL A 240 -3.09 -18.00 -15.02
C VAL A 240 -1.70 -18.21 -14.40
N SER A 241 -1.42 -17.59 -13.25
CA SER A 241 -0.14 -17.74 -12.53
C SER A 241 -0.07 -18.88 -11.52
N LEU A 242 -1.22 -19.42 -11.10
CA LEU A 242 -1.34 -20.58 -10.21
C LEU A 242 -1.10 -21.89 -10.97
#